data_AF-A0A8J3W4F8-F1
#
_entry.id   AF-A0A8J3W4F8-F1
#
_cell.length_a   1.000
_cell.length_b   1.000
_cell.length_c   1.000
_cell.angle_alpha   90.00
_cell.angle_beta   90.00
_cell.angle_gamma   90.00
#
_symmetry.space_group_name_H-M   'P 1'
#
loop_
_entity.id
_entity.type
_entity.pdbx_description
1 polymer ?
#
loop_
_entity_poly.entity_id
_entity_poly.type
_entity_poly.pdbx_seq_one_letter_code
_entity_poly.pdbx_strand_id
1 'polypeptide(L)'
;MTPSPQPVPLPDTTGTVTLAETLVRDALAIASYAALGVLLLIIGFYVIDLAIPGKLSQLIKTDRNPNATLLTSSGLAAVGLIVAASIWSSGGALQEGLLATLVYGLVGIAVQTVAMILFDLAAGISVRKLVSEPELQPGTRLLAVTHLALGLITAVAVI
;
A
#
# COMPACT_ATOMS: atom_id res chain seq x y z
N MET A 1 67.04 -13.11 26.43
CA MET A 1 65.87 -12.23 26.63
C MET A 1 64.66 -12.94 26.03
N THR A 2 63.85 -13.57 26.86
CA THR A 2 62.61 -14.25 26.44
C THR A 2 61.52 -13.19 26.21
N PRO A 3 60.75 -13.25 25.10
CA PRO A 3 59.68 -12.29 24.85
C PRO A 3 58.58 -12.43 25.92
N SER A 4 58.14 -11.30 26.46
CA SER A 4 57.02 -11.25 27.41
C SER A 4 55.73 -11.76 26.75
N PRO A 5 54.91 -12.57 27.44
CA PRO A 5 53.64 -13.03 26.89
C PRO A 5 52.71 -11.84 26.64
N GLN A 6 52.28 -11.68 25.39
CA GLN A 6 51.25 -10.72 25.00
C GLN A 6 49.91 -11.15 25.62
N PRO A 7 49.15 -10.25 26.27
CA PRO A 7 47.82 -10.56 26.76
C PRO A 7 46.93 -11.04 25.60
N VAL A 8 46.32 -12.22 25.74
CA VAL A 8 45.29 -12.69 24.81
C VAL A 8 44.11 -11.71 24.90
N PRO A 9 43.69 -11.06 23.80
CA PRO A 9 42.50 -10.23 23.80
C PRO A 9 41.32 -11.05 24.29
N LEU A 10 40.65 -10.59 25.35
CA LEU A 10 39.37 -11.17 25.75
C LEU A 10 38.39 -10.95 24.59
N PRO A 11 37.52 -11.93 24.29
CA PRO A 11 36.44 -11.70 23.33
C PRO A 11 35.64 -10.48 23.78
N ASP A 12 35.57 -9.47 22.93
CA ASP A 12 34.82 -8.25 23.17
C ASP A 12 33.36 -8.60 23.48
N THR A 13 32.96 -8.47 24.75
CA THR A 13 31.57 -8.70 25.19
C THR A 13 30.61 -7.60 24.71
N THR A 14 31.10 -6.65 23.91
CA THR A 14 30.33 -5.57 23.25
C THR A 14 29.60 -6.02 21.98
N GLY A 15 29.63 -7.30 21.62
CA GLY A 15 29.19 -7.82 20.32
C GLY A 15 27.73 -8.27 20.17
N THR A 16 26.85 -8.05 21.15
CA THR A 16 25.44 -8.48 21.04
C THR A 16 24.51 -7.50 21.71
N VAL A 17 23.87 -6.63 20.92
CA VAL A 17 22.53 -6.14 21.26
C VAL A 17 21.72 -7.36 21.73
N THR A 18 21.11 -7.28 22.92
CA THR A 18 20.46 -8.47 23.49
C THR A 18 19.34 -8.93 22.55
N LEU A 19 19.10 -10.25 22.44
CA LEU A 19 18.01 -10.77 21.58
C LEU A 19 16.68 -10.05 21.87
N ALA A 20 16.42 -9.78 23.16
CA ALA A 20 15.24 -9.03 23.59
C ALA A 20 15.19 -7.61 22.99
N GLU A 21 16.31 -6.89 22.98
CA GLU A 21 16.40 -5.53 22.41
C GLU A 21 16.20 -5.54 20.89
N THR A 22 16.76 -6.52 20.18
CA THR A 22 16.52 -6.70 18.74
C THR A 22 15.05 -6.98 18.45
N LEU A 23 14.43 -7.92 19.18
CA LEU A 23 13.02 -8.26 19.01
C LEU A 23 12.10 -7.07 19.28
N VAL A 24 12.39 -6.27 20.31
CA VAL A 24 11.61 -5.06 20.61
C VAL A 24 11.76 -4.02 19.50
N ARG A 25 12.98 -3.79 19.01
CA ARG A 25 13.23 -2.84 17.91
C ARG A 25 12.52 -3.25 16.63
N ASP A 26 12.58 -4.53 16.27
CA ASP A 26 11.94 -5.06 15.06
C ASP A 26 10.41 -5.05 15.20
N ALA A 27 9.87 -5.38 16.38
CA ALA A 27 8.43 -5.27 16.65
C ALA A 27 7.92 -3.83 16.52
N LEU A 28 8.67 -2.84 17.02
CA LEU A 28 8.34 -1.43 16.87
C LEU A 28 8.40 -0.97 15.41
N ALA A 29 9.37 -1.45 14.63
CA ALA A 29 9.43 -1.19 13.21
C ALA A 29 8.20 -1.75 12.48
N ILE A 30 7.84 -3.02 12.73
CA ILE A 30 6.64 -3.66 12.16
C ILE A 30 5.39 -2.86 12.52
N ALA A 31 5.21 -2.48 13.79
CA ALA A 31 4.06 -1.70 14.24
C ALA A 31 3.99 -0.33 13.54
N SER A 32 5.14 0.32 13.35
CA SER A 32 5.22 1.64 12.69
C SER A 32 4.84 1.56 11.21
N TYR A 33 5.41 0.59 10.47
CA TYR A 33 5.06 0.37 9.06
C TYR A 33 3.61 -0.08 8.90
N ALA A 34 3.09 -0.93 9.81
CA ALA A 34 1.69 -1.33 9.78
C ALA A 34 0.75 -0.14 9.99
N ALA A 35 1.04 0.73 10.97
CA ALA A 35 0.25 1.94 11.21
C ALA A 35 0.28 2.89 10.00
N LEU A 36 1.47 3.10 9.41
CA LEU A 36 1.62 3.91 8.20
C LEU A 36 0.89 3.29 7.01
N GLY A 37 0.96 1.97 6.84
CA GLY A 37 0.25 1.26 5.78
C GLY A 37 -1.27 1.38 5.90
N VAL A 38 -1.81 1.28 7.12
CA VAL A 38 -3.24 1.54 7.38
C VAL A 38 -3.60 2.99 7.05
N LEU A 39 -2.78 3.95 7.44
CA LEU A 39 -2.99 5.36 7.09
C LEU A 39 -3.06 5.57 5.58
N LEU A 40 -2.11 4.99 4.82
CA LEU A 40 -2.09 5.07 3.36
C LEU A 40 -3.28 4.37 2.71
N LEU A 41 -3.73 3.22 3.25
CA LEU A 41 -4.96 2.55 2.80
C LEU A 41 -6.20 3.44 3.00
N ILE A 42 -6.30 4.12 4.15
CA ILE A 42 -7.40 5.06 4.41
C ILE A 42 -7.36 6.22 3.41
N ILE A 43 -6.16 6.79 3.17
CA ILE A 43 -5.98 7.86 2.18
C ILE A 43 -6.39 7.36 0.79
N GLY A 44 -5.89 6.20 0.35
CA GLY A 44 -6.23 5.61 -0.93
C GLY A 44 -7.72 5.32 -1.08
N PHE A 45 -8.39 4.86 -0.02
CA PHE A 45 -9.85 4.72 -0.01
C PHE A 45 -10.56 6.05 -0.31
N TYR A 46 -10.17 7.15 0.35
CA TYR A 46 -10.78 8.46 0.09
C TYR A 46 -10.46 9.00 -1.30
N VAL A 47 -9.25 8.73 -1.82
CA VAL A 47 -8.87 9.12 -3.19
C VAL A 47 -9.73 8.37 -4.21
N ILE A 48 -9.96 7.06 -4.01
CA ILE A 48 -10.85 6.26 -4.87
C ILE A 48 -12.31 6.71 -4.72
N ASP A 49 -12.76 7.00 -3.50
CA ASP A 49 -14.11 7.53 -3.23
C ASP A 49 -14.36 8.85 -3.98
N LEU A 50 -13.35 9.73 -4.05
CA LEU A 50 -13.45 10.96 -4.82
C LEU A 50 -13.48 10.70 -6.34
N ALA A 51 -12.78 9.67 -6.81
CA ALA A 51 -12.77 9.29 -8.22
C ALA A 51 -14.09 8.61 -8.65
N ILE A 52 -14.76 7.88 -7.74
CA ILE A 52 -16.04 7.21 -8.02
C ILE A 52 -17.20 8.16 -7.70
N PRO A 53 -18.01 8.56 -8.69
CA PRO A 53 -19.09 9.50 -8.46
C PRO A 53 -20.25 8.85 -7.67
N GLY A 54 -20.54 9.41 -6.50
CA GLY A 54 -21.63 8.99 -5.61
C GLY A 54 -21.15 9.00 -4.16
N LYS A 55 -22.05 9.00 -3.18
CA LYS A 55 -21.64 8.80 -1.77
C LYS A 55 -21.34 7.32 -1.60
N LEU A 56 -20.11 6.88 -1.88
CA LEU A 56 -19.73 5.46 -1.90
C LEU A 56 -20.05 4.75 -0.58
N SER A 57 -19.86 5.45 0.55
CA SER A 57 -20.27 4.94 1.87
C SER A 57 -21.76 4.61 1.95
N GLN A 58 -22.62 5.42 1.32
CA GLN A 58 -24.06 5.18 1.24
C GLN A 58 -24.38 4.07 0.22
N LEU A 59 -23.75 4.10 -0.96
CA LEU A 59 -23.93 3.08 -2.00
C LEU A 59 -23.58 1.67 -1.51
N ILE A 60 -22.51 1.55 -0.71
CA ILE A 60 -22.06 0.25 -0.17
C ILE A 60 -22.88 -0.13 1.07
N LYS A 61 -23.03 0.76 2.05
CA LYS A 61 -23.65 0.40 3.34
C LYS A 61 -25.17 0.35 3.29
N THR A 62 -25.79 1.27 2.55
CA THR A 62 -27.24 1.42 2.49
C THR A 62 -27.81 0.71 1.27
N ASP A 63 -27.31 1.06 0.08
CA ASP A 63 -27.88 0.57 -1.18
C ASP A 63 -27.35 -0.81 -1.57
N ARG A 64 -26.35 -1.33 -0.84
CA ARG A 64 -25.70 -2.63 -1.05
C ARG A 64 -25.30 -2.85 -2.52
N ASN A 65 -24.84 -1.79 -3.18
CA ASN A 65 -24.59 -1.83 -4.61
C ASN A 65 -23.39 -2.75 -4.93
N PRO A 66 -23.60 -3.83 -5.72
CA PRO A 66 -22.54 -4.79 -6.00
C PRO A 66 -21.45 -4.21 -6.92
N ASN A 67 -21.81 -3.29 -7.82
CA ASN A 67 -20.86 -2.66 -8.73
C ASN A 67 -19.89 -1.75 -7.96
N ALA A 68 -20.43 -0.86 -7.12
CA ALA A 68 -19.63 0.02 -6.27
C ALA A 68 -18.71 -0.80 -5.33
N THR A 69 -19.23 -1.88 -4.75
CA THR A 69 -18.45 -2.76 -3.86
C THR A 69 -17.27 -3.39 -4.57
N LEU A 70 -17.47 -3.94 -5.79
CA LEU A 70 -16.41 -4.63 -6.54
C LEU A 70 -15.33 -3.66 -7.08
N LEU A 71 -15.74 -2.49 -7.57
CA LEU A 71 -14.79 -1.45 -8.01
C LEU A 71 -13.96 -0.92 -6.83
N THR A 72 -14.61 -0.67 -5.69
CA THR A 72 -13.93 -0.17 -4.50
C THR A 72 -12.97 -1.23 -3.93
N SER A 73 -13.38 -2.50 -3.87
CA SER A 73 -12.54 -3.56 -3.32
C SER A 73 -11.31 -3.83 -4.19
N SER A 74 -11.46 -3.82 -5.52
CA SER A 74 -10.33 -3.96 -6.45
C SER A 74 -9.39 -2.76 -6.42
N GLY A 75 -9.93 -1.54 -6.40
CA GLY A 75 -9.13 -0.33 -6.24
C GLY A 75 -8.36 -0.30 -4.91
N LEU A 76 -8.99 -0.68 -3.80
CA LEU A 76 -8.33 -0.74 -2.50
C LEU A 76 -7.28 -1.86 -2.41
N ALA A 77 -7.53 -3.00 -3.05
CA ALA A 77 -6.54 -4.07 -3.19
C ALA A 77 -5.31 -3.59 -3.97
N ALA A 78 -5.51 -2.84 -5.06
CA ALA A 78 -4.44 -2.19 -5.80
C ALA A 78 -3.62 -1.22 -4.94
N VAL A 79 -4.28 -0.38 -4.14
CA VAL A 79 -3.59 0.50 -3.16
C VAL A 79 -2.76 -0.33 -2.18
N GLY A 80 -3.31 -1.43 -1.65
CA GLY A 80 -2.59 -2.33 -0.77
C GLY A 80 -1.28 -2.86 -1.37
N LEU A 81 -1.29 -3.23 -2.66
CA LEU A 81 -0.09 -3.65 -3.38
C LEU A 81 0.95 -2.52 -3.48
N ILE A 82 0.51 -1.31 -3.79
CA ILE A 82 1.38 -0.13 -3.89
C ILE A 82 2.03 0.18 -2.54
N VAL A 83 1.25 0.15 -1.46
CA VAL A 83 1.76 0.38 -0.10
C VAL A 83 2.78 -0.70 0.28
N ALA A 84 2.49 -1.97 -0.02
CA ALA A 84 3.42 -3.07 0.24
C ALA A 84 4.74 -2.90 -0.54
N ALA A 85 4.66 -2.53 -1.83
CA ALA A 85 5.84 -2.24 -2.63
C ALA A 85 6.62 -1.01 -2.12
N SER A 86 5.92 0.02 -1.63
CA SER A 86 6.54 1.20 -1.05
C SER A 86 7.33 0.86 0.23
N ILE A 87 6.77 0.01 1.09
CA ILE A 87 7.45 -0.51 2.28
C ILE A 87 8.67 -1.32 1.87
N TRP A 88 8.53 -2.18 0.85
CA TRP A 88 9.62 -3.01 0.35
C TRP A 88 10.79 -2.20 -0.23
N SER A 89 10.50 -1.14 -0.99
CA SER A 89 11.48 -0.25 -1.61
C SER A 89 12.19 0.67 -0.59
N SER A 90 11.59 0.83 0.60
CA SER A 90 12.10 1.71 1.65
C SER A 90 13.20 1.06 2.47
N GLY A 91 14.45 1.40 2.18
CA GLY A 91 15.62 0.99 2.96
C GLY A 91 16.11 2.07 3.95
N GLY A 92 17.15 1.75 4.72
CA GLY A 92 17.84 2.71 5.60
C GLY A 92 17.33 2.73 7.05
N ALA A 93 17.49 3.86 7.73
CA ALA A 93 17.00 4.02 9.09
C ALA A 93 15.46 4.02 9.12
N LEU A 94 14.85 3.62 10.24
CA LEU A 94 13.38 3.52 10.36
C LEU A 94 12.65 4.82 9.96
N GLN A 95 13.17 5.98 10.37
CA GLN A 95 12.57 7.27 10.05
C GLN A 95 12.64 7.58 8.54
N GLU A 96 13.78 7.29 7.92
CA GLU A 96 13.99 7.48 6.48
C GLU A 96 13.09 6.55 5.68
N GLY A 97 13.00 5.28 6.10
CA GLY A 97 12.15 4.29 5.44
C GLY A 97 10.66 4.61 5.59
N LEU A 98 10.21 5.10 6.74
CA LEU A 98 8.82 5.55 6.92
C LEU A 98 8.50 6.77 6.03
N LEU A 99 9.44 7.72 5.91
CA LEU A 99 9.26 8.88 5.04
C LEU A 99 9.25 8.48 3.55
N ALA A 100 10.16 7.62 3.14
CA ALA A 100 10.20 7.06 1.79
C ALA A 100 8.90 6.31 1.46
N THR A 101 8.44 5.43 2.38
CA THR A 101 7.18 4.70 2.23
C THR A 101 6.00 5.64 2.08
N LEU A 102 5.94 6.70 2.89
CA LEU A 102 4.88 7.71 2.81
C LEU A 102 4.89 8.39 1.44
N VAL A 103 6.04 8.88 0.98
CA VAL A 103 6.16 9.60 -0.30
C VAL A 103 5.84 8.67 -1.47
N TYR A 104 6.47 7.50 -1.55
CA TYR A 104 6.27 6.55 -2.63
C TYR A 104 4.84 6.00 -2.65
N GLY A 105 4.28 5.73 -1.47
CA GLY A 105 2.90 5.29 -1.33
C GLY A 105 1.92 6.33 -1.85
N LEU A 106 2.09 7.61 -1.47
CA LEU A 106 1.23 8.71 -1.94
C LEU A 106 1.34 8.93 -3.46
N VAL A 107 2.57 8.90 -3.99
CA VAL A 107 2.80 9.04 -5.44
C VAL A 107 2.17 7.87 -6.19
N GLY A 108 2.39 6.64 -5.73
CA GLY A 108 1.81 5.45 -6.33
C GLY A 108 0.28 5.48 -6.30
N ILE A 109 -0.34 5.85 -5.18
CA ILE A 109 -1.80 6.02 -5.09
C ILE A 109 -2.30 7.04 -6.12
N ALA A 110 -1.64 8.19 -6.24
CA ALA A 110 -2.03 9.22 -7.19
C ALA A 110 -1.92 8.75 -8.64
N VAL A 111 -0.79 8.13 -9.01
CA VAL A 111 -0.55 7.59 -10.35
C VAL A 111 -1.59 6.53 -10.69
N GLN A 112 -1.85 5.61 -9.77
CA GLN A 112 -2.84 4.56 -9.92
C GLN A 112 -4.24 5.13 -10.16
N THR A 113 -4.68 6.09 -9.35
CA THR A 113 -6.01 6.71 -9.52
C THR A 113 -6.13 7.41 -10.87
N VAL A 114 -5.10 8.13 -11.30
CA VAL A 114 -5.08 8.77 -12.63
C VAL A 114 -5.13 7.71 -13.73
N ALA A 115 -4.36 6.63 -13.62
CA ALA A 115 -4.37 5.54 -14.59
C ALA A 115 -5.75 4.87 -14.69
N MET A 116 -6.43 4.65 -13.57
CA MET A 116 -7.80 4.12 -13.54
C MET A 116 -8.76 5.04 -14.31
N ILE A 117 -8.75 6.34 -14.02
CA ILE A 117 -9.63 7.32 -14.67
C ILE A 117 -9.37 7.35 -16.19
N LEU A 118 -8.10 7.38 -16.60
CA LEU A 118 -7.71 7.40 -18.00
C LEU A 118 -8.13 6.11 -18.72
N PHE A 119 -7.94 4.96 -18.08
CA PHE A 119 -8.35 3.68 -18.65
C PHE A 119 -9.87 3.59 -18.79
N ASP A 120 -10.63 3.96 -17.75
CA ASP A 120 -12.09 3.91 -17.76
C ASP A 120 -12.67 4.81 -18.87
N LEU A 121 -12.05 5.98 -19.06
CA LEU A 121 -12.38 6.89 -20.16
C LEU A 121 -12.06 6.28 -21.52
N ALA A 122 -10.86 5.71 -21.69
CA ALA A 122 -10.43 5.10 -22.95
C ALA A 122 -11.27 3.86 -23.32
N ALA A 123 -11.70 3.09 -22.32
CA ALA A 123 -12.61 1.96 -22.49
C ALA A 123 -14.05 2.39 -22.82
N GLY A 124 -14.38 3.68 -22.65
CA GLY A 124 -15.73 4.21 -22.84
C GLY A 124 -16.73 3.72 -21.78
N ILE A 125 -16.24 3.25 -20.63
CA ILE A 125 -17.08 2.66 -19.57
C ILE A 125 -17.32 3.72 -18.49
N SER A 126 -18.57 4.15 -18.34
CA SER A 126 -18.94 5.10 -17.30
C SER A 126 -19.09 4.41 -15.95
N VAL A 127 -18.14 4.65 -15.04
CA VAL A 127 -18.23 4.21 -13.64
C VAL A 127 -19.53 4.68 -12.99
N ARG A 128 -19.92 5.95 -13.22
CA ARG A 128 -21.18 6.52 -12.72
C ARG A 128 -22.39 5.68 -13.12
N LYS A 129 -22.46 5.26 -14.38
CA LYS A 129 -23.56 4.44 -14.88
C LYS A 129 -23.55 3.08 -14.20
N LEU A 130 -22.38 2.43 -14.11
CA LEU A 130 -22.25 1.12 -13.47
C LEU A 130 -22.69 1.12 -12.00
N VAL A 131 -22.34 2.15 -11.22
CA VAL A 131 -22.74 2.23 -9.80
C VAL A 131 -24.21 2.62 -9.60
N SER A 132 -24.91 3.05 -10.65
CA SER A 132 -26.36 3.27 -10.61
C SER A 132 -27.17 2.00 -10.93
N GLU A 133 -26.52 0.98 -11.50
CA GLU A 133 -27.17 -0.29 -11.83
C GLU A 133 -27.33 -1.15 -10.57
N PRO A 134 -28.51 -1.75 -10.35
CA PRO A 134 -28.78 -2.58 -9.18
C PRO A 134 -28.07 -3.94 -9.25
N GLU A 135 -27.87 -4.47 -10.46
CA GLU A 135 -27.24 -5.76 -10.69
C GLU A 135 -25.77 -5.61 -11.11
N LEU A 136 -24.96 -6.63 -10.80
CA LEU A 136 -23.53 -6.64 -11.12
C LEU A 136 -23.31 -6.74 -12.63
N GLN A 137 -22.88 -5.62 -13.21
CA GLN A 137 -22.66 -5.48 -14.63
C GLN A 137 -21.36 -6.16 -15.08
N PRO A 138 -21.31 -6.74 -16.29
CA PRO A 138 -20.07 -7.28 -16.87
C PRO A 138 -18.94 -6.25 -16.94
N GLY A 139 -19.27 -4.99 -17.27
CA GLY A 139 -18.29 -3.89 -17.33
C GLY A 139 -17.58 -3.65 -16.00
N THR A 140 -18.29 -3.78 -14.88
CA THR A 140 -17.70 -3.66 -13.54
C THR A 140 -16.67 -4.74 -13.26
N ARG A 141 -16.93 -6.00 -13.69
CA ARG A 141 -15.96 -7.09 -13.50
C ARG A 141 -14.69 -6.84 -14.29
N LEU A 142 -14.81 -6.36 -15.53
CA LEU A 142 -13.67 -6.00 -16.37
C LEU A 142 -12.86 -4.86 -15.77
N LEU A 143 -13.53 -3.78 -15.36
CA LEU A 143 -12.86 -2.63 -14.74
C LEU A 143 -12.18 -3.02 -13.43
N ALA A 144 -12.81 -3.85 -12.60
CA ALA A 144 -12.21 -4.30 -11.35
C ALA A 144 -10.89 -5.06 -11.57
N VAL A 145 -10.85 -5.99 -12.54
CA VAL A 145 -9.60 -6.69 -12.90
C VAL A 145 -8.56 -5.71 -13.46
N THR A 146 -9.01 -4.75 -14.26
CA THR A 146 -8.12 -3.74 -14.86
C THR A 146 -7.51 -2.84 -13.79
N HIS A 147 -8.31 -2.32 -12.86
CA HIS A 147 -7.83 -1.49 -11.75
C HIS A 147 -6.81 -2.24 -10.91
N LEU A 148 -7.04 -3.53 -10.64
CA LEU A 148 -6.06 -4.37 -9.94
C LEU A 148 -4.75 -4.51 -10.73
N ALA A 149 -4.83 -4.72 -12.05
CA ALA A 149 -3.66 -4.82 -12.92
C ALA A 149 -2.86 -3.51 -12.99
N LEU A 150 -3.54 -2.36 -13.11
CA LEU A 150 -2.90 -1.04 -13.05
C LEU A 150 -2.20 -0.83 -11.70
N GLY A 151 -2.82 -1.28 -10.62
CA GLY A 151 -2.25 -1.18 -9.28
C GLY A 151 -1.00 -2.02 -9.13
N LEU A 152 -1.01 -3.24 -9.68
CA LEU A 152 0.16 -4.09 -9.72
C LEU A 152 1.30 -3.48 -10.55
N ILE A 153 1.01 -2.92 -11.73
CA ILE A 153 2.01 -2.23 -12.56
C ILE A 153 2.62 -1.05 -11.79
N THR A 154 1.78 -0.25 -11.15
CA THR A 154 2.21 0.89 -10.34
C THR A 154 3.05 0.43 -9.14
N ALA A 155 2.62 -0.64 -8.45
CA ALA A 155 3.36 -1.21 -7.34
C ALA A 155 4.75 -1.70 -7.77
N VAL A 156 4.84 -2.39 -8.92
CA VAL A 156 6.13 -2.82 -9.47
C VAL A 156 7.01 -1.62 -9.85
N ALA A 157 6.44 -0.53 -10.34
CA ALA A 157 7.19 0.68 -10.67
C ALA A 157 7.74 1.43 -9.45
N VAL A 158 7.26 1.13 -8.24
CA VAL A 158 7.76 1.69 -6.98
C VAL A 158 9.01 0.95 -6.46
N ILE A 159 9.17 -0.31 -6.86
CA ILE A 159 10.33 -1.15 -6.48
C ILE A 159 11.55 -0.76 -7.31
#